data_AF-C7N5T2-F1
#
_entry.id   AF-C7N5T2-F1
#
_cell.length_a   1.000
_cell.length_b   1.000
_cell.length_c   1.000
_cell.angle_alpha   90.00
_cell.angle_beta   90.00
_cell.angle_gamma   90.00
#
_symmetry.space_group_name_H-M   'P 1'
#
loop_
_entity.id
_entity.type
_entity.pdbx_description
1 polymer ?
#
loop_
_entity_poly.entity_id
_entity_poly.type
_entity_poly.pdbx_seq_one_letter_code
_entity_poly.pdbx_strand_id
1 'polypeptide(L)'
;MTIATNIKLRRLELGLTQDQLARAIGYRSRSAVAKIESDATDLPVSKLLLLAQALDTTPERLLEGAGEFSYSDAGSESRATRVDHGQPRVAAVILAGGRSSRNMRNVPNQFISILGRPVVDYCMEAYQSHPMVDEIYVVCLEGFEDIMNAYARRRKVTKLVKILPAGKTGVLSARKGYQALCDKGYRPSDIVVFQESTRPFVTEEMITGLIQATREKGSVITGEVRSDNVQFFQDDNGGLKYLDRNKIIDLQSPDAHKISVVRDVFKRADNEGHELVESNIGMLMYNLGFTLNFREGARNNIKILREEDVAVATALLKQQG
;
A
#
# COMPACT_ATOMS: atom_id res chain seq x y z
N MET A 1 -7.56 -12.29 20.81
CA MET A 1 -8.23 -13.50 20.31
C MET A 1 -7.89 -13.68 18.83
N THR A 2 -7.94 -14.90 18.28
CA THR A 2 -7.68 -15.11 16.85
C THR A 2 -8.93 -14.81 16.01
N ILE A 3 -8.77 -14.55 14.70
CA ILE A 3 -9.91 -14.40 13.77
C ILE A 3 -10.82 -15.63 13.86
N ALA A 4 -10.23 -16.83 13.89
CA ALA A 4 -10.94 -18.09 14.07
C ALA A 4 -11.84 -18.10 15.34
N THR A 5 -11.31 -17.57 16.45
CA THR A 5 -12.06 -17.46 17.71
C THR A 5 -13.21 -16.47 17.59
N ASN A 6 -12.97 -15.29 17.00
CA ASN A 6 -13.98 -14.24 16.84
C ASN A 6 -15.15 -14.72 15.95
N ILE A 7 -14.84 -15.41 14.83
CA ILE A 7 -15.85 -16.01 13.95
C ILE A 7 -16.69 -17.04 14.71
N LYS A 8 -16.02 -17.96 15.44
CA LYS A 8 -16.69 -19.00 16.19
C LYS A 8 -17.62 -18.44 17.26
N LEU A 9 -17.16 -17.46 18.03
CA LEU A 9 -17.96 -16.79 19.06
C LEU A 9 -19.19 -16.12 18.45
N ARG A 10 -19.00 -15.29 17.42
CA ARG A 10 -20.12 -14.58 16.77
C ARG A 10 -21.14 -15.54 16.15
N ARG A 11 -20.68 -16.62 15.52
CA ARG A 11 -21.57 -17.66 14.98
C ARG A 11 -22.42 -18.30 16.08
N LEU A 12 -21.82 -18.61 17.22
CA LEU A 12 -22.52 -19.20 18.37
C LEU A 12 -23.53 -18.22 19.00
N GLU A 13 -23.19 -16.93 19.10
CA GLU A 13 -24.11 -15.87 19.57
C GLU A 13 -25.38 -15.78 18.71
N LEU A 14 -25.23 -15.94 17.39
CA LEU A 14 -26.37 -15.95 16.45
C LEU A 14 -27.11 -17.29 16.40
N GLY A 15 -26.70 -18.29 17.19
CA GLY A 15 -27.30 -19.63 17.17
C GLY A 15 -27.10 -20.39 15.86
N LEU A 16 -26.14 -19.99 15.03
CA LEU A 16 -25.90 -20.60 13.71
C LEU A 16 -25.04 -21.86 13.84
N THR A 17 -25.42 -22.92 13.14
CA THR A 17 -24.56 -24.09 12.92
C THR A 17 -23.46 -23.78 11.89
N GLN A 18 -22.37 -24.56 11.90
CA GLN A 18 -21.32 -24.43 10.88
C GLN A 18 -21.83 -24.66 9.46
N ASP A 19 -22.83 -25.55 9.27
CA ASP A 19 -23.45 -25.79 7.96
C ASP A 19 -24.29 -24.60 7.50
N GLN A 20 -25.02 -23.94 8.40
CA GLN A 20 -25.78 -22.73 8.06
C GLN A 20 -24.85 -21.60 7.64
N LEU A 21 -23.75 -21.37 8.39
CA LEU A 21 -22.76 -20.36 8.01
C LEU A 21 -22.08 -20.72 6.67
N ALA A 22 -21.74 -22.00 6.46
CA ALA A 22 -21.15 -22.46 5.21
C ALA A 22 -22.05 -22.15 4.01
N ARG A 23 -23.35 -22.44 4.11
CA ARG A 23 -24.34 -22.12 3.06
C ARG A 23 -24.46 -20.61 2.83
N ALA A 24 -24.49 -19.81 3.90
CA ALA A 24 -24.62 -18.35 3.81
C ALA A 24 -23.45 -17.69 3.05
N ILE A 25 -22.23 -18.23 3.16
CA ILE A 25 -21.04 -17.73 2.45
C ILE A 25 -20.71 -18.51 1.18
N GLY A 26 -21.63 -19.37 0.70
CA GLY A 26 -21.51 -20.07 -0.59
C GLY A 26 -20.65 -21.34 -0.60
N TYR A 27 -20.31 -21.91 0.56
CA TYR A 27 -19.65 -23.22 0.66
C TYR A 27 -20.64 -24.38 0.69
N ARG A 28 -20.24 -25.50 0.07
CA ARG A 28 -21.05 -26.72 -0.03
C ARG A 28 -21.03 -27.60 1.24
N SER A 29 -20.13 -27.34 2.20
CA SER A 29 -19.93 -28.19 3.38
C SER A 29 -19.40 -27.39 4.58
N ARG A 30 -19.84 -27.74 5.81
CA ARG A 30 -19.28 -27.24 7.08
C ARG A 30 -17.78 -27.38 7.21
N SER A 31 -17.13 -28.32 6.51
CA SER A 31 -15.69 -28.57 6.65
C SER A 31 -14.85 -27.32 6.38
N ALA A 32 -15.31 -26.44 5.49
CA ALA A 32 -14.65 -25.16 5.23
C ALA A 32 -14.71 -24.23 6.46
N VAL A 33 -15.87 -24.11 7.09
CA VAL A 33 -16.07 -23.30 8.30
C VAL A 33 -15.33 -23.92 9.48
N ALA A 34 -15.36 -25.25 9.64
CA ALA A 34 -14.62 -25.94 10.69
C ALA A 34 -13.11 -25.66 10.61
N LYS A 35 -12.54 -25.67 9.41
CA LYS A 35 -11.12 -25.32 9.19
C LYS A 35 -10.83 -23.84 9.48
N ILE A 36 -11.76 -22.94 9.15
CA ILE A 36 -11.63 -21.52 9.48
C ILE A 36 -11.62 -21.33 11.01
N GLU A 37 -12.54 -21.98 11.72
CA GLU A 37 -12.68 -21.87 13.18
C GLU A 37 -11.57 -22.59 13.96
N SER A 38 -10.81 -23.49 13.34
CA SER A 38 -9.75 -24.23 14.01
C SER A 38 -8.39 -23.51 13.98
N ASP A 39 -8.04 -22.83 12.88
CA ASP A 39 -6.65 -22.40 12.66
C ASP A 39 -6.50 -21.15 11.78
N ALA A 40 -7.59 -20.41 11.51
CA ALA A 40 -7.48 -19.17 10.74
C ALA A 40 -6.78 -18.08 11.57
N THR A 41 -5.47 -17.95 11.33
CA THR A 41 -4.69 -16.82 11.80
C THR A 41 -4.93 -15.63 10.90
N ASP A 42 -4.85 -15.82 9.59
CA ASP A 42 -5.10 -14.81 8.55
C ASP A 42 -6.15 -15.32 7.53
N LEU A 43 -7.01 -14.42 7.04
CA LEU A 43 -7.99 -14.71 5.99
C LEU A 43 -7.91 -13.68 4.87
N PRO A 44 -8.08 -14.07 3.59
CA PRO A 44 -8.26 -13.14 2.49
C PRO A 44 -9.44 -12.19 2.77
N VAL A 45 -9.28 -10.90 2.45
CA VAL A 45 -10.31 -9.87 2.69
C VAL A 45 -11.64 -10.21 2.01
N SER A 46 -11.65 -10.83 0.83
CA SER A 46 -12.90 -11.33 0.21
C SER A 46 -13.69 -12.24 1.13
N LYS A 47 -13.01 -13.19 1.79
CA LYS A 47 -13.67 -14.12 2.71
C LYS A 47 -14.12 -13.42 3.99
N LEU A 48 -13.31 -12.49 4.49
CA LEU A 48 -13.63 -11.70 5.67
C LEU A 48 -14.90 -10.87 5.44
N LEU A 49 -15.03 -10.22 4.28
CA LEU A 49 -16.23 -9.46 3.89
C LEU A 49 -17.47 -10.35 3.82
N LEU A 50 -17.38 -11.53 3.19
CA LEU A 50 -18.49 -12.49 3.13
C LEU A 50 -18.90 -13.00 4.52
N LEU A 51 -17.92 -13.31 5.37
CA LEU A 51 -18.17 -13.75 6.74
C LEU A 51 -18.80 -12.63 7.58
N ALA A 52 -18.33 -11.40 7.46
CA ALA A 52 -18.88 -10.25 8.16
C ALA A 52 -20.35 -10.04 7.80
N GLN A 53 -20.67 -10.11 6.51
CA GLN A 53 -22.06 -10.03 6.04
C GLN A 53 -22.93 -11.18 6.57
N ALA A 54 -22.44 -12.42 6.52
CA ALA A 54 -23.21 -13.59 6.98
C ALA A 54 -23.37 -13.65 8.51
N LEU A 55 -22.51 -12.97 9.26
CA LEU A 55 -22.49 -12.94 10.73
C LEU A 55 -23.02 -11.63 11.31
N ASP A 56 -23.66 -10.80 10.47
CA ASP A 56 -24.24 -9.50 10.85
C ASP A 56 -23.29 -8.70 11.76
N THR A 57 -22.08 -8.47 11.23
CA THR A 57 -20.97 -7.81 11.92
C THR A 57 -20.09 -7.10 10.89
N THR A 58 -19.06 -6.39 11.36
CA THR A 58 -18.06 -5.77 10.49
C THR A 58 -16.80 -6.62 10.37
N PRO A 59 -16.03 -6.50 9.27
CA PRO A 59 -14.73 -7.16 9.12
C PRO A 59 -13.75 -6.86 10.25
N GLU A 60 -13.79 -5.65 10.80
CA GLU A 60 -12.92 -5.19 11.88
C GLU A 60 -13.21 -5.93 13.18
N ARG A 61 -14.49 -6.09 13.53
CA ARG A 61 -14.89 -6.90 14.69
C ARG A 61 -14.43 -8.35 14.56
N LEU A 62 -14.40 -8.89 13.35
CA LEU A 62 -13.85 -10.23 13.11
C LEU A 62 -12.32 -10.26 13.22
N LEU A 63 -11.62 -9.20 12.81
CA LEU A 63 -10.17 -9.08 12.93
C LEU A 63 -9.70 -8.89 14.39
N GLU A 64 -10.46 -8.15 15.20
CA GLU A 64 -10.01 -7.66 16.51
C GLU A 64 -10.75 -8.25 17.71
N GLY A 65 -12.01 -8.65 17.55
CA GLY A 65 -12.89 -9.13 18.60
C GLY A 65 -13.94 -8.09 19.02
N ALA A 66 -14.91 -8.51 19.84
CA ALA A 66 -16.08 -7.72 20.24
C ALA A 66 -15.83 -6.65 21.34
N GLY A 67 -14.57 -6.29 21.60
CA GLY A 67 -14.26 -5.25 22.60
C GLY A 67 -14.94 -3.92 22.25
N GLU A 68 -15.45 -3.22 23.25
CA GLU A 68 -15.97 -1.85 23.09
C GLU A 68 -14.83 -0.93 22.60
N PHE A 69 -15.04 -0.28 21.47
CA PHE A 69 -14.13 0.75 20.97
C PHE A 69 -14.73 2.12 21.25
N SER A 70 -14.12 2.85 22.18
CA SER A 70 -14.11 4.30 22.12
C SER A 70 -13.22 4.72 20.95
N TYR A 71 -13.70 5.62 20.09
CA TYR A 71 -12.83 6.50 19.32
C TYR A 71 -12.07 7.40 20.30
N SER A 72 -11.10 6.86 21.04
CA SER A 72 -10.04 7.69 21.57
C SER A 72 -9.19 8.03 20.37
N ASP A 73 -9.23 9.30 19.99
CA ASP A 73 -8.26 9.98 19.16
C ASP A 73 -6.86 9.43 19.52
N ALA A 74 -6.40 8.41 18.78
CA ALA A 74 -5.14 7.73 19.02
C ALA A 74 -4.03 8.61 18.43
N GLY A 75 -3.94 9.81 19.00
CA GLY A 75 -3.07 10.89 18.60
C GLY A 75 -2.40 11.60 19.78
N SER A 76 -2.63 11.20 21.03
CA SER A 76 -2.17 11.99 22.18
C SER A 76 -1.42 11.29 23.31
N GLU A 77 -1.10 9.99 23.25
CA GLU A 77 -0.31 9.39 24.34
C GLU A 77 0.94 8.63 23.86
N SER A 78 2.09 9.20 24.27
CA SER A 78 3.44 8.64 24.19
C SER A 78 3.98 8.34 22.79
N ARG A 79 4.03 9.35 21.90
CA ARG A 79 5.04 9.35 20.84
C ARG A 79 6.31 9.96 21.39
N ALA A 80 7.41 9.21 21.35
CA ALA A 80 8.74 9.74 21.63
C ALA A 80 8.92 10.99 20.77
N THR A 81 8.88 12.16 21.39
CA THR A 81 9.17 13.44 20.75
C THR A 81 10.59 13.29 20.22
N ARG A 82 10.73 13.19 18.89
CA ARG A 82 12.06 13.10 18.29
C ARG A 82 12.77 14.39 18.69
N VAL A 83 13.87 14.25 19.43
CA VAL A 83 14.76 15.38 19.71
C VAL A 83 15.21 15.88 18.34
N ASP A 84 14.98 17.15 18.03
CA ASP A 84 15.35 17.75 16.75
C ASP A 84 16.87 17.77 16.63
N HIS A 85 17.44 16.73 16.03
CA HIS A 85 18.87 16.62 15.74
C HIS A 85 19.26 17.37 14.45
N GLY A 86 18.38 18.25 13.92
CA GLY A 86 18.62 18.98 12.66
C GLY A 86 18.54 18.12 11.40
N GLN A 87 18.19 16.84 11.52
CA GLN A 87 18.00 15.94 10.37
C GLN A 87 16.56 16.07 9.81
N PRO A 88 16.39 16.02 8.47
CA PRO A 88 15.05 16.04 7.88
C PRO A 88 14.19 14.87 8.35
N ARG A 89 12.93 15.14 8.71
CA ARG A 89 11.93 14.10 8.98
C ARG A 89 11.61 13.33 7.70
N VAL A 90 11.23 12.07 7.84
CA VAL A 90 10.82 11.21 6.72
C VAL A 90 9.45 10.61 7.00
N ALA A 91 8.49 10.85 6.10
CA ALA A 91 7.20 10.15 6.10
C ALA A 91 7.11 9.17 4.93
N ALA A 92 6.53 8.01 5.16
CA ALA A 92 6.07 7.12 4.11
C ALA A 92 4.58 7.33 3.85
N VAL A 93 4.20 7.55 2.60
CA VAL A 93 2.82 7.62 2.13
C VAL A 93 2.56 6.39 1.27
N ILE A 94 1.86 5.41 1.83
CA ILE A 94 1.48 4.18 1.16
C ILE A 94 0.18 4.42 0.38
N LEU A 95 0.28 4.38 -0.94
CA LEU A 95 -0.82 4.54 -1.89
C LEU A 95 -1.56 3.20 -2.06
N ALA A 96 -2.73 3.11 -1.46
CA ALA A 96 -3.62 1.95 -1.39
C ALA A 96 -5.01 2.22 -2.00
N GLY A 97 -5.10 3.17 -2.94
CA GLY A 97 -6.34 3.54 -3.63
C GLY A 97 -6.65 2.72 -4.89
N GLY A 98 -5.83 1.72 -5.23
CA GLY A 98 -5.94 1.00 -6.49
C GLY A 98 -7.14 0.03 -6.54
N ARG A 99 -8.10 0.31 -7.42
CA ARG A 99 -9.09 -0.69 -7.89
C ARG A 99 -8.54 -1.36 -9.15
N SER A 100 -8.64 -2.67 -9.26
CA SER A 100 -8.30 -3.36 -10.50
C SER A 100 -9.46 -4.22 -10.96
N SER A 101 -9.93 -3.94 -12.17
CA SER A 101 -10.78 -4.85 -12.94
C SER A 101 -10.05 -6.10 -13.42
N ARG A 102 -8.71 -6.12 -13.32
CA ARG A 102 -7.86 -7.22 -13.79
C ARG A 102 -7.72 -8.36 -12.77
N ASN A 103 -8.18 -8.16 -11.54
CA ASN A 103 -8.21 -9.23 -10.55
C ASN A 103 -9.58 -9.93 -10.61
N MET A 104 -9.60 -11.26 -10.70
CA MET A 104 -10.85 -12.04 -10.79
C MET A 104 -11.57 -12.17 -9.43
N ARG A 105 -11.10 -11.46 -8.39
CA ARG A 105 -11.50 -11.70 -7.00
C ARG A 105 -12.40 -10.62 -6.41
N ASN A 106 -12.69 -9.55 -7.15
CA ASN A 106 -13.54 -8.42 -6.73
C ASN A 106 -13.11 -7.80 -5.38
N VAL A 107 -11.79 -7.84 -5.09
CA VAL A 107 -11.19 -7.27 -3.88
C VAL A 107 -10.19 -6.21 -4.31
N PRO A 108 -10.05 -5.08 -3.59
CA PRO A 108 -9.01 -4.11 -3.91
C PRO A 108 -7.60 -4.69 -3.88
N ASN A 109 -6.71 -4.25 -4.78
CA ASN A 109 -5.42 -4.90 -5.00
C ASN A 109 -4.52 -4.94 -3.75
N GLN A 110 -4.59 -3.90 -2.92
CA GLN A 110 -3.83 -3.80 -1.67
C GLN A 110 -4.14 -4.93 -0.67
N PHE A 111 -5.29 -5.58 -0.83
CA PHE A 111 -5.77 -6.67 0.03
C PHE A 111 -5.65 -8.05 -0.64
N ILE A 112 -4.99 -8.15 -1.80
CA ILE A 112 -4.63 -9.45 -2.37
C ILE A 112 -3.78 -10.21 -1.34
N SER A 113 -4.16 -11.45 -1.05
CA SER A 113 -3.50 -12.27 -0.02
C SER A 113 -2.33 -13.04 -0.62
N ILE A 114 -1.14 -12.90 -0.02
CA ILE A 114 0.07 -13.70 -0.29
C ILE A 114 0.49 -14.34 1.03
N LEU A 115 0.62 -15.67 1.07
CA LEU A 115 0.91 -16.43 2.30
C LEU A 115 -0.01 -16.06 3.48
N GLY A 116 -1.30 -15.85 3.18
CA GLY A 116 -2.32 -15.43 4.16
C GLY A 116 -2.37 -13.93 4.43
N ARG A 117 -1.30 -13.17 4.15
CA ARG A 117 -1.21 -11.76 4.51
C ARG A 117 -1.62 -10.86 3.33
N PRO A 118 -2.39 -9.77 3.53
CA PRO A 118 -2.65 -8.82 2.46
C PRO A 118 -1.35 -8.12 2.03
N VAL A 119 -1.21 -7.81 0.73
CA VAL A 119 0.04 -7.23 0.18
C VAL A 119 0.45 -5.93 0.89
N VAL A 120 -0.52 -5.10 1.31
CA VAL A 120 -0.25 -3.86 2.04
C VAL A 120 0.47 -4.07 3.38
N ASP A 121 0.29 -5.21 4.04
CA ASP A 121 0.97 -5.51 5.32
C ASP A 121 2.48 -5.54 5.14
N TYR A 122 2.98 -6.11 4.03
CA TYR A 122 4.41 -6.18 3.74
C TYR A 122 5.01 -4.79 3.58
N CYS A 123 4.28 -3.88 2.93
CA CYS A 123 4.70 -2.48 2.80
C CYS A 123 4.72 -1.81 4.18
N MET A 124 3.63 -1.90 4.95
CA MET A 124 3.56 -1.27 6.28
C MET A 124 4.65 -1.79 7.21
N GLU A 125 4.94 -3.09 7.19
CA GLU A 125 6.01 -3.71 7.99
C GLU A 125 7.40 -3.17 7.62
N ALA A 126 7.70 -3.06 6.32
CA ALA A 126 8.99 -2.52 5.85
C ALA A 126 9.22 -1.08 6.31
N TYR A 127 8.21 -0.21 6.25
CA TYR A 127 8.34 1.17 6.72
C TYR A 127 8.28 1.28 8.27
N GLN A 128 7.56 0.37 8.93
CA GLN A 128 7.51 0.30 10.39
C GLN A 128 8.90 -0.02 10.96
N SER A 129 9.61 -0.99 10.39
CA SER A 129 10.93 -1.41 10.86
C SER A 129 12.05 -0.43 10.49
N HIS A 130 11.88 0.37 9.44
CA HIS A 130 12.96 1.23 8.94
C HIS A 130 13.32 2.39 9.90
N PRO A 131 14.58 2.53 10.35
CA PRO A 131 14.96 3.52 11.38
C PRO A 131 14.91 4.97 10.90
N MET A 132 15.08 5.22 9.59
CA MET A 132 14.99 6.57 9.04
C MET A 132 13.54 7.07 8.87
N VAL A 133 12.54 6.19 8.93
CA VAL A 133 11.13 6.54 8.68
C VAL A 133 10.46 6.87 10.02
N ASP A 134 9.89 8.07 10.10
CA ASP A 134 9.29 8.59 11.33
C ASP A 134 7.80 8.26 11.41
N GLU A 135 7.09 8.43 10.30
CA GLU A 135 5.64 8.36 10.23
C GLU A 135 5.18 7.64 8.97
N ILE A 136 4.05 6.94 9.08
CA ILE A 136 3.39 6.25 7.98
C ILE A 136 2.00 6.86 7.81
N TYR A 137 1.65 7.16 6.57
CA TYR A 137 0.33 7.57 6.13
C TYR A 137 -0.15 6.56 5.11
N VAL A 138 -1.42 6.17 5.17
CA VAL A 138 -2.02 5.27 4.18
C VAL A 138 -3.12 6.01 3.46
N VAL A 139 -3.07 6.03 2.13
CA VAL A 139 -4.12 6.62 1.29
C VAL A 139 -4.91 5.48 0.66
N CYS A 140 -6.04 5.08 1.26
CA CYS A 140 -6.78 3.87 0.86
C CYS A 140 -8.13 4.18 0.24
N LEU A 141 -8.77 3.16 -0.33
CA LEU A 141 -10.14 3.29 -0.82
C LEU A 141 -11.10 3.70 0.29
N GLU A 142 -12.02 4.59 -0.06
CA GLU A 142 -13.14 4.97 0.80
C GLU A 142 -13.99 3.75 1.17
N GLY A 143 -14.32 3.63 2.45
CA GLY A 143 -15.02 2.49 3.05
C GLY A 143 -14.11 1.33 3.47
N PHE A 144 -12.78 1.47 3.34
CA PHE A 144 -11.79 0.46 3.76
C PHE A 144 -10.86 0.96 4.88
N GLU A 145 -11.11 2.14 5.44
CA GLU A 145 -10.31 2.77 6.48
C GLU A 145 -10.27 1.90 7.74
N ASP A 146 -11.42 1.38 8.16
CA ASP A 146 -11.57 0.56 9.35
C ASP A 146 -10.85 -0.79 9.21
N ILE A 147 -10.99 -1.45 8.05
CA ILE A 147 -10.24 -2.67 7.70
C ILE A 147 -8.73 -2.40 7.75
N MET A 148 -8.28 -1.28 7.17
CA MET A 148 -6.87 -0.91 7.15
C MET A 148 -6.33 -0.63 8.56
N ASN A 149 -7.10 0.06 9.41
CA ASN A 149 -6.79 0.27 10.83
C ASN A 149 -6.66 -1.07 11.56
N ALA A 150 -7.57 -2.01 11.32
CA ALA A 150 -7.53 -3.32 11.95
C ALA A 150 -6.28 -4.12 11.58
N TYR A 151 -5.88 -4.09 10.30
CA TYR A 151 -4.62 -4.70 9.86
C TYR A 151 -3.41 -4.03 10.51
N ALA A 152 -3.36 -2.70 10.55
CA ALA A 152 -2.26 -1.97 11.17
C ALA A 152 -2.12 -2.27 12.67
N ARG A 153 -3.23 -2.30 13.43
CA ARG A 153 -3.24 -2.66 14.86
C ARG A 153 -2.79 -4.09 15.08
N ARG A 154 -3.29 -5.03 14.29
CA ARG A 154 -2.91 -6.44 14.37
C ARG A 154 -1.42 -6.68 14.08
N ARG A 155 -0.83 -5.88 13.17
CA ARG A 155 0.61 -5.89 12.88
C ARG A 155 1.43 -4.98 13.80
N LYS A 156 0.80 -4.30 14.76
CA LYS A 156 1.46 -3.37 15.70
C LYS A 156 2.24 -2.26 14.97
N VAL A 157 1.68 -1.72 13.89
CA VAL A 157 2.27 -0.62 13.12
C VAL A 157 2.09 0.68 13.91
N THR A 158 3.02 0.97 14.82
CA THR A 158 2.96 2.15 15.70
C THR A 158 3.28 3.47 15.01
N LYS A 159 3.95 3.43 13.85
CA LYS A 159 4.27 4.63 13.06
C LYS A 159 3.09 5.11 12.20
N LEU A 160 2.00 4.35 12.09
CA LEU A 160 0.82 4.78 11.35
C LEU A 160 0.18 5.99 12.04
N VAL A 161 0.14 7.12 11.34
CA VAL A 161 -0.39 8.39 11.85
C VAL A 161 -1.80 8.64 11.38
N LYS A 162 -2.08 8.41 10.09
CA LYS A 162 -3.37 8.75 9.51
C LYS A 162 -3.67 7.86 8.30
N ILE A 163 -4.95 7.53 8.16
CA ILE A 163 -5.52 6.93 6.96
C ILE A 163 -6.34 8.01 6.25
N LEU A 164 -6.17 8.12 4.94
CA LEU A 164 -6.76 9.15 4.10
C LEU A 164 -7.56 8.49 2.96
N PRO A 165 -8.70 9.06 2.56
CA PRO A 165 -9.43 8.55 1.41
C PRO A 165 -8.66 8.81 0.13
N ALA A 166 -8.62 7.84 -0.78
CA ALA A 166 -7.89 7.94 -2.05
C ALA A 166 -8.45 9.03 -2.97
N GLY A 167 -7.59 9.55 -3.84
CA GLY A 167 -7.98 10.40 -4.96
C GLY A 167 -8.48 9.57 -6.14
N LYS A 168 -9.00 10.23 -7.17
CA LYS A 168 -9.42 9.56 -8.42
C LYS A 168 -8.22 8.96 -9.19
N THR A 169 -7.04 9.56 -9.05
CA THR A 169 -5.78 9.11 -9.66
C THR A 169 -4.71 8.86 -8.60
N GLY A 170 -3.61 8.22 -8.99
CA GLY A 170 -2.47 7.98 -8.10
C GLY A 170 -1.82 9.29 -7.65
N VAL A 171 -1.69 10.26 -8.56
CA VAL A 171 -1.18 11.60 -8.24
C VAL A 171 -2.12 12.38 -7.32
N LEU A 172 -3.44 12.32 -7.53
CA LEU A 172 -4.40 12.95 -6.60
C LEU A 172 -4.34 12.32 -5.20
N SER A 173 -4.06 11.02 -5.12
CA SER A 173 -3.82 10.32 -3.86
C SER A 173 -2.52 10.78 -3.19
N ALA A 174 -1.44 10.92 -3.96
CA ALA A 174 -0.19 11.49 -3.48
C ALA A 174 -0.36 12.95 -3.00
N ARG A 175 -1.18 13.76 -3.67
CA ARG A 175 -1.52 15.12 -3.25
C ARG A 175 -2.17 15.16 -1.86
N LYS A 176 -3.12 14.25 -1.58
CA LYS A 176 -3.75 14.13 -0.26
C LYS A 176 -2.74 13.76 0.82
N GLY A 177 -1.83 12.82 0.52
CA GLY A 177 -0.74 12.47 1.44
C GLY A 177 0.18 13.67 1.72
N TYR A 178 0.60 14.37 0.67
CA TYR A 178 1.39 15.59 0.78
C TYR A 178 0.69 16.68 1.62
N GLN A 179 -0.59 16.94 1.37
CA GLN A 179 -1.39 17.90 2.14
C GLN A 179 -1.43 17.54 3.63
N ALA A 180 -1.66 16.27 3.97
CA ALA A 180 -1.65 15.82 5.36
C ALA A 180 -0.29 16.02 6.04
N LEU A 181 0.82 15.88 5.31
CA LEU A 181 2.16 16.18 5.83
C LEU A 181 2.35 17.68 6.06
N CYS A 182 1.87 18.53 5.15
CA CYS A 182 1.86 19.98 5.34
C CYS A 182 1.05 20.40 6.56
N ASP A 183 -0.16 19.86 6.73
CA ASP A 183 -1.02 20.11 7.89
C ASP A 183 -0.36 19.66 9.20
N LYS A 184 0.48 18.61 9.14
CA LYS A 184 1.27 18.11 10.27
C LYS A 184 2.54 18.95 10.55
N GLY A 185 2.84 19.95 9.72
CA GLY A 185 4.00 20.82 9.88
C GLY A 185 5.32 20.24 9.37
N TYR A 186 5.28 19.36 8.35
CA TYR A 186 6.50 18.97 7.64
C TYR A 186 7.14 20.18 6.94
N ARG A 187 8.45 20.34 7.12
CA ARG A 187 9.24 21.45 6.60
C ARG A 187 9.60 21.20 5.12
N PRO A 188 9.95 22.25 4.35
CA PRO A 188 10.38 22.12 2.96
C PRO A 188 11.53 21.12 2.74
N SER A 189 12.44 20.99 3.71
CA SER A 189 13.59 20.07 3.66
C SER A 189 13.27 18.62 4.03
N ASP A 190 12.12 18.38 4.68
CA ASP A 190 11.69 17.04 5.07
C ASP A 190 11.31 16.22 3.84
N ILE A 191 11.25 14.89 3.98
CA ILE A 191 11.13 13.94 2.87
C ILE A 191 9.83 13.17 2.98
N VAL A 192 9.14 13.02 1.85
CA VAL A 192 8.06 12.08 1.66
C VAL A 192 8.50 10.96 0.73
N VAL A 193 8.21 9.72 1.12
CA VAL A 193 8.39 8.52 0.31
C VAL A 193 7.01 8.05 -0.13
N PHE A 194 6.72 8.04 -1.43
CA PHE A 194 5.49 7.44 -1.96
C PHE A 194 5.73 5.97 -2.30
N GLN A 195 4.88 5.10 -1.75
CA GLN A 195 4.95 3.65 -1.95
C GLN A 195 3.65 3.14 -2.56
N GLU A 196 3.70 2.39 -3.66
CA GLU A 196 2.55 1.59 -4.09
C GLU A 196 2.37 0.39 -3.14
N SER A 197 1.18 0.28 -2.54
CA SER A 197 0.83 -0.83 -1.63
C SER A 197 0.90 -2.22 -2.24
N THR A 198 0.96 -2.32 -3.57
CA THR A 198 1.01 -3.58 -4.32
C THR A 198 2.44 -4.04 -4.64
N ARG A 199 3.49 -3.43 -4.06
CA ARG A 199 4.89 -3.82 -4.23
C ARG A 199 5.49 -4.27 -2.89
N PRO A 200 5.31 -5.55 -2.50
CA PRO A 200 5.65 -6.03 -1.16
C PRO A 200 7.15 -6.23 -0.92
N PHE A 201 7.99 -6.09 -1.96
CA PHE A 201 9.41 -6.45 -1.93
C PHE A 201 10.35 -5.25 -1.73
N VAL A 202 9.83 -4.14 -1.22
CA VAL A 202 10.66 -3.00 -0.83
C VAL A 202 11.59 -3.41 0.32
N THR A 203 12.90 -3.18 0.15
CA THR A 203 13.92 -3.56 1.15
C THR A 203 14.41 -2.36 1.95
N GLU A 204 15.05 -2.62 3.09
CA GLU A 204 15.70 -1.58 3.90
C GLU A 204 16.77 -0.82 3.10
N GLU A 205 17.57 -1.54 2.32
CA GLU A 205 18.60 -0.94 1.46
C GLU A 205 18.00 0.00 0.41
N MET A 206 16.90 -0.41 -0.24
CA MET A 206 16.18 0.43 -1.19
C MET A 206 15.69 1.72 -0.52
N ILE A 207 15.05 1.61 0.65
CA ILE A 207 14.51 2.76 1.38
C ILE A 207 15.65 3.69 1.83
N THR A 208 16.69 3.16 2.49
CA THR A 208 17.85 3.92 2.96
C THR A 208 18.51 4.67 1.81
N GLY A 209 18.82 3.96 0.74
CA GLY A 209 19.49 4.51 -0.41
C GLY A 209 18.66 5.57 -1.14
N LEU A 210 17.34 5.37 -1.22
CA LEU A 210 16.43 6.34 -1.80
C LEU A 210 16.39 7.63 -0.97
N ILE A 211 16.24 7.53 0.35
CA ILE A 211 16.21 8.69 1.26
C ILE A 211 17.54 9.47 1.18
N GLN A 212 18.68 8.78 1.21
CA GLN A 212 20.00 9.41 1.11
C GLN A 212 20.16 10.19 -0.20
N ALA A 213 19.83 9.57 -1.33
CA ALA A 213 19.92 10.22 -2.63
C ALA A 213 18.95 11.41 -2.74
N THR A 214 17.76 11.35 -2.12
CA THR A 214 16.80 12.46 -2.08
C THR A 214 17.30 13.63 -1.23
N ARG A 215 18.09 13.40 -0.18
CA ARG A 215 18.71 14.49 0.59
C ARG A 215 19.61 15.36 -0.29
N GLU A 216 20.36 14.73 -1.19
CA GLU A 216 21.28 15.39 -2.13
C GLU A 216 20.53 16.00 -3.33
N LYS A 217 19.72 15.19 -4.03
CA LYS A 217 19.13 15.54 -5.33
C LYS A 217 17.75 16.18 -5.23
N GLY A 218 17.13 16.17 -4.05
CA GLY A 218 15.80 16.71 -3.81
C GLY A 218 14.64 15.81 -4.23
N SER A 219 14.77 15.06 -5.32
CA SER A 219 13.79 14.09 -5.79
C SER A 219 14.48 12.94 -6.49
N VAL A 220 14.10 11.71 -6.14
CA VAL A 220 14.64 10.47 -6.71
C VAL A 220 13.50 9.46 -6.87
N ILE A 221 13.50 8.78 -8.01
CA ILE A 221 12.51 7.76 -8.38
C ILE A 221 13.24 6.43 -8.55
N THR A 222 12.68 5.34 -8.04
CA THR A 222 13.22 4.01 -8.31
C THR A 222 12.87 3.57 -9.73
N GLY A 223 13.85 3.06 -10.47
CA GLY A 223 13.66 2.56 -11.82
C GLY A 223 14.59 1.39 -12.14
N GLU A 224 14.12 0.45 -12.94
CA GLU A 224 14.89 -0.72 -13.37
C GLU A 224 15.11 -0.69 -14.89
N VAL A 225 16.35 -0.90 -15.35
CA VAL A 225 16.64 -1.02 -16.77
C VAL A 225 16.19 -2.38 -17.29
N ARG A 226 15.34 -2.41 -18.31
CA ARG A 226 14.76 -3.66 -18.87
C ARG A 226 15.51 -4.13 -20.10
N SER A 227 16.75 -4.57 -19.89
CA SER A 227 17.62 -5.08 -20.96
C SER A 227 17.34 -6.53 -21.37
N ASP A 228 16.39 -7.21 -20.70
CA ASP A 228 16.05 -8.62 -20.93
C ASP A 228 15.20 -8.87 -22.17
N ASN A 229 14.46 -7.86 -22.65
CA ASN A 229 13.54 -7.99 -23.77
C ASN A 229 13.95 -7.13 -24.97
N VAL A 230 13.61 -7.60 -26.18
CA VAL A 230 13.62 -6.77 -27.41
C VAL A 230 12.25 -6.13 -27.54
N GLN A 231 12.19 -4.81 -27.58
CA GLN A 231 10.93 -4.06 -27.58
C GLN A 231 10.83 -3.16 -28.81
N PHE A 232 9.64 -3.08 -29.36
CA PHE A 232 9.28 -2.15 -30.42
C PHE A 232 8.11 -1.29 -29.96
N PHE A 233 8.17 0.00 -30.24
CA PHE A 233 7.01 0.88 -30.20
C PHE A 233 6.27 0.76 -31.53
N GLN A 234 4.97 0.45 -31.48
CA GLN A 234 4.10 0.48 -32.64
C GLN A 234 3.23 1.73 -32.56
N ASP A 235 3.27 2.57 -33.59
CA ASP A 235 2.37 3.71 -33.71
C ASP A 235 0.98 3.32 -34.24
N ASP A 236 0.03 4.25 -34.19
CA ASP A 236 -1.35 4.04 -34.63
C ASP A 236 -1.48 3.71 -36.13
N ASN A 237 -0.45 3.99 -36.93
CA ASN A 237 -0.41 3.70 -38.37
C ASN A 237 0.29 2.35 -38.66
N GLY A 238 0.65 1.58 -37.63
CA GLY A 238 1.31 0.30 -37.74
C GLY A 238 2.83 0.37 -37.94
N GLY A 239 3.43 1.56 -37.88
CA GLY A 239 4.88 1.76 -37.94
C GLY A 239 5.58 1.19 -36.71
N LEU A 240 6.68 0.46 -36.91
CA LEU A 240 7.47 -0.13 -35.82
C LEU A 240 8.80 0.61 -35.63
N LYS A 241 9.08 1.04 -34.40
CA LYS A 241 10.35 1.65 -33.99
C LYS A 241 11.01 0.81 -32.91
N TYR A 242 12.25 0.39 -33.15
CA TYR A 242 13.04 -0.31 -32.13
C TYR A 242 13.27 0.59 -30.91
N LEU A 243 13.02 0.05 -29.72
CA LEU A 243 13.37 0.66 -28.46
C LEU A 243 14.68 0.06 -27.97
N ASP A 244 15.71 0.90 -27.86
CA ASP A 244 17.02 0.50 -27.33
C ASP A 244 16.86 0.07 -25.87
N ARG A 245 16.95 -1.25 -25.63
CA ARG A 245 16.72 -1.90 -24.34
C ARG A 245 17.60 -1.36 -23.20
N ASN A 246 18.74 -0.74 -23.53
CA ASN A 246 19.63 -0.12 -22.54
C ASN A 246 19.15 1.27 -22.09
N LYS A 247 18.11 1.80 -22.74
CA LYS A 247 17.51 3.12 -22.47
C LYS A 247 16.07 3.03 -21.96
N ILE A 248 15.56 1.82 -21.76
CA ILE A 248 14.20 1.58 -21.27
C ILE A 248 14.27 1.38 -19.76
N ILE A 249 13.57 2.25 -19.04
CA ILE A 249 13.48 2.23 -17.58
C ILE A 249 12.03 1.95 -17.19
N ASP A 250 11.81 0.82 -16.52
CA ASP A 250 10.54 0.55 -15.85
C ASP A 250 10.53 1.28 -14.52
N LEU A 251 9.60 2.23 -14.37
CA LEU A 251 9.40 2.93 -13.10
C LEU A 251 8.86 1.96 -12.05
N GLN A 252 9.44 2.05 -10.86
CA GLN A 252 9.00 1.31 -9.68
C GLN A 252 8.75 2.30 -8.53
N SER A 253 7.97 1.86 -7.55
CA SER A 253 7.96 2.50 -6.23
C SER A 253 8.86 1.72 -5.27
N PRO A 254 9.41 2.36 -4.24
CA PRO A 254 9.15 3.72 -3.81
C PRO A 254 9.77 4.84 -4.66
N ASP A 255 9.22 6.04 -4.56
CA ASP A 255 9.84 7.29 -4.98
C ASP A 255 9.91 8.26 -3.80
N ALA A 256 10.96 9.07 -3.69
CA ALA A 256 11.14 9.95 -2.53
C ALA A 256 11.52 11.37 -2.94
N HIS A 257 10.86 12.33 -2.31
CA HIS A 257 10.93 13.74 -2.65
C HIS A 257 11.02 14.60 -1.40
N LYS A 258 11.78 15.69 -1.47
CA LYS A 258 11.65 16.78 -0.51
C LYS A 258 10.25 17.38 -0.63
N ILE A 259 9.66 17.78 0.49
CA ILE A 259 8.35 18.44 0.54
C ILE A 259 8.33 19.68 -0.36
N SER A 260 9.42 20.44 -0.43
CA SER A 260 9.54 21.59 -1.34
C SER A 260 9.38 21.22 -2.81
N VAL A 261 9.91 20.07 -3.24
CA VAL A 261 9.82 19.63 -4.63
C VAL A 261 8.39 19.24 -4.96
N VAL A 262 7.72 18.48 -4.09
CA VAL A 262 6.32 18.10 -4.28
C VAL A 262 5.41 19.33 -4.33
N ARG A 263 5.67 20.34 -3.49
CA ARG A 263 5.00 21.64 -3.53
C ARG A 263 5.13 22.29 -4.90
N ASP A 264 6.35 22.37 -5.43
CA ASP A 264 6.64 23.08 -6.67
C ASP A 264 6.02 22.35 -7.88
N VAL A 265 6.01 21.02 -7.86
CA VAL A 265 5.32 20.17 -8.85
C VAL A 265 3.81 20.44 -8.87
N PHE A 266 3.13 20.39 -7.72
CA PHE A 266 1.69 20.65 -7.68
C PHE A 266 1.36 22.11 -7.98
N LYS A 267 2.17 23.07 -7.51
CA LYS A 267 2.00 24.49 -7.86
C LYS A 267 2.12 24.72 -9.36
N ARG A 268 3.07 24.04 -10.03
CA ARG A 268 3.22 24.13 -11.49
C ARG A 268 2.01 23.53 -12.21
N ALA A 269 1.56 22.35 -11.78
CA ALA A 269 0.35 21.72 -12.31
C ALA A 269 -0.88 22.63 -12.20
N ASP A 270 -1.11 23.22 -11.03
CA ASP A 270 -2.25 24.11 -10.79
C ASP A 270 -2.17 25.36 -11.68
N ASN A 271 -0.97 25.96 -11.84
CA ASN A 271 -0.76 27.13 -12.69
C ASN A 271 -0.97 26.85 -14.18
N GLU A 272 -0.68 25.62 -14.64
CA GLU A 272 -0.87 25.19 -16.03
C GLU A 272 -2.28 24.63 -16.28
N GLY A 273 -3.14 24.52 -15.26
CA GLY A 273 -4.46 23.91 -15.38
C GLY A 273 -4.41 22.40 -15.66
N HIS A 274 -3.34 21.73 -15.20
CA HIS A 274 -3.08 20.32 -15.47
C HIS A 274 -4.10 19.41 -14.74
N GLU A 275 -4.63 18.40 -15.44
CA GLU A 275 -5.74 17.55 -14.93
C GLU A 275 -5.34 16.50 -13.87
N LEU A 276 -4.03 16.29 -13.67
CA LEU A 276 -3.45 15.33 -12.71
C LEU A 276 -3.89 13.87 -12.96
N VAL A 277 -3.88 13.46 -14.24
CA VAL A 277 -4.37 12.15 -14.70
C VAL A 277 -3.35 11.01 -14.50
N GLU A 278 -2.10 11.33 -14.18
CA GLU A 278 -1.02 10.36 -14.06
C GLU A 278 -1.19 9.41 -12.86
N SER A 279 -0.56 8.24 -12.99
CA SER A 279 -0.58 7.20 -11.97
C SER A 279 0.44 7.41 -10.85
N ASN A 280 1.49 8.20 -11.06
CA ASN A 280 2.57 8.44 -10.09
C ASN A 280 3.19 9.83 -10.25
N ILE A 281 3.85 10.33 -9.19
CA ILE A 281 4.47 11.66 -9.16
C ILE A 281 5.59 11.79 -10.20
N GLY A 282 6.38 10.74 -10.45
CA GLY A 282 7.46 10.79 -11.43
C GLY A 282 6.98 11.09 -12.84
N MET A 283 5.85 10.51 -13.26
CA MET A 283 5.25 10.81 -14.56
C MET A 283 4.71 12.24 -14.64
N LEU A 284 4.08 12.73 -13.57
CA LEU A 284 3.64 14.14 -13.50
C LEU A 284 4.85 15.09 -13.61
N MET A 285 5.93 14.80 -12.87
CA MET A 285 7.16 15.57 -12.93
C MET A 285 7.71 15.66 -14.35
N TYR A 286 7.76 14.53 -15.07
CA TYR A 286 8.20 14.50 -16.47
C TYR A 286 7.30 15.36 -17.36
N ASN A 287 5.97 15.21 -17.27
CA ASN A 287 5.01 15.96 -18.09
C ASN A 287 5.06 17.47 -17.83
N LEU A 288 5.39 17.89 -16.61
CA LEU A 288 5.59 19.30 -16.23
C LEU A 288 7.03 19.80 -16.49
N GLY A 289 7.88 19.01 -17.13
CA GLY A 289 9.23 19.40 -17.54
C GLY A 289 10.30 19.36 -16.44
N PHE A 290 10.05 18.71 -15.30
CA PHE A 290 11.05 18.51 -14.26
C PHE A 290 12.06 17.42 -14.67
N THR A 291 13.32 17.62 -14.28
CA THR A 291 14.35 16.59 -14.43
C THR A 291 14.10 15.44 -13.44
N LEU A 292 14.11 14.21 -13.95
CA LEU A 292 13.99 13.01 -13.13
C LEU A 292 15.38 12.48 -12.75
N ASN A 293 15.56 12.14 -11.48
CA ASN A 293 16.73 11.39 -11.02
C ASN A 293 16.31 9.96 -10.71
N PHE A 294 17.01 8.99 -11.29
CA PHE A 294 16.74 7.59 -11.03
C PHE A 294 17.74 6.99 -10.05
N ARG A 295 17.23 6.07 -9.22
CA ARG A 295 18.04 5.09 -8.51
C ARG A 295 17.64 3.71 -9.00
N GLU A 296 18.63 2.83 -9.14
CA GLU A 296 18.40 1.44 -9.54
C GLU A 296 17.41 0.77 -8.58
N GLY A 297 16.37 0.17 -9.15
CA GLY A 297 15.41 -0.67 -8.47
C GLY A 297 15.87 -2.12 -8.38
N ALA A 298 14.93 -3.01 -8.13
CA ALA A 298 15.22 -4.42 -8.04
C ALA A 298 14.28 -5.22 -8.94
N ARG A 299 14.82 -6.26 -9.58
CA ARG A 299 14.07 -7.14 -10.47
C ARG A 299 12.93 -7.89 -9.76
N ASN A 300 13.13 -8.19 -8.48
CA ASN A 300 12.13 -8.83 -7.64
C ASN A 300 11.14 -7.83 -7.02
N ASN A 301 11.27 -6.52 -7.25
CA ASN A 301 10.34 -5.49 -6.78
C ASN A 301 9.06 -5.44 -7.65
N ILE A 302 8.47 -6.60 -7.86
CA ILE A 302 7.31 -6.81 -8.74
C ILE A 302 6.05 -6.17 -8.17
N LYS A 303 5.15 -5.76 -9.06
CA LYS A 303 3.83 -5.22 -8.71
C LYS A 303 2.79 -6.32 -8.79
N ILE A 304 2.06 -6.53 -7.70
CA ILE A 304 1.03 -7.57 -7.59
C ILE A 304 -0.30 -7.06 -8.12
N LEU A 305 -0.73 -7.58 -9.27
CA LEU A 305 -1.96 -7.18 -9.96
C LEU A 305 -2.85 -8.37 -10.35
N ARG A 306 -2.24 -9.53 -10.59
CA ARG A 306 -2.86 -10.75 -11.13
C ARG A 306 -2.49 -11.98 -10.30
N GLU A 307 -3.09 -13.12 -10.63
CA GLU A 307 -2.85 -14.37 -9.90
C GLU A 307 -1.44 -14.92 -10.13
N GLU A 308 -0.89 -14.73 -11.33
CA GLU A 308 0.48 -15.11 -11.67
C GLU A 308 1.49 -14.35 -10.81
N ASP A 309 1.24 -13.06 -10.56
CA ASP A 309 2.08 -12.24 -9.69
C ASP A 309 2.09 -12.77 -8.25
N VAL A 310 0.95 -13.28 -7.76
CA VAL A 310 0.84 -13.91 -6.43
C VAL A 310 1.67 -15.18 -6.35
N ALA A 311 1.68 -15.99 -7.42
CA ALA A 311 2.49 -17.22 -7.47
C ALA A 311 3.99 -16.89 -7.41
N VAL A 312 4.45 -15.94 -8.23
CA VAL A 312 5.84 -15.46 -8.22
C VAL A 312 6.20 -14.88 -6.85
N ALA A 313 5.35 -14.02 -6.30
CA ALA A 313 5.60 -13.41 -5.00
C ALA A 313 5.67 -14.43 -3.86
N THR A 314 4.82 -15.46 -3.91
CA THR A 314 4.84 -16.57 -2.96
C THR A 314 6.17 -17.32 -3.00
N ALA A 315 6.71 -17.58 -4.19
CA ALA A 315 8.01 -18.24 -4.35
C ALA A 315 9.16 -17.36 -3.81
N LEU A 316 9.16 -16.07 -4.15
CA LEU A 316 10.16 -15.11 -3.67
C LEU A 316 10.17 -14.99 -2.14
N LEU A 317 9.00 -14.86 -1.50
CA LEU A 317 8.90 -14.77 -0.04
C LEU A 317 9.36 -16.06 0.66
N LYS A 318 9.07 -17.23 0.08
CA LYS A 318 9.54 -18.52 0.63
C LYS A 318 11.05 -18.73 0.52
N GLN A 319 11.73 -18.03 -0.39
CA GLN A 319 13.18 -18.09 -0.52
C GLN A 319 13.88 -17.19 0.52
N GLN A 320 13.19 -16.18 1.04
CA GLN A 320 13.73 -15.23 2.02
C GLN A 320 13.64 -15.74 3.47
N GLY A 321 12.91 -16.84 3.73
CA GLY A 321 12.76 -17.48 5.03
C GLY A 321 13.11 -18.95 4.99
#